data_AF-A0A2D8V606-F1
#
_entry.id   AF-A0A2D8V606-F1
#
_cell.length_a   1.000
_cell.length_b   1.000
_cell.length_c   1.000
_cell.angle_alpha   90.00
_cell.angle_beta   90.00
_cell.angle_gamma   90.00
#
_symmetry.space_group_name_H-M   'P 1'
#
loop_
_entity.id
_entity.type
_entity.pdbx_description
1 polymer ?
#
loop_
_entity_poly.entity_id
_entity_poly.type
_entity_poly.pdbx_seq_one_letter_code
_entity_poly.pdbx_strand_id
1 'polypeptide(L)' 'MIAPPLSTVSLEIPATPTTLIIAEHDQFSPPATISDNPIVKEAGMSIVAGADHFLNGHISTVTELTVGAAATALGE' A
#
# COMPACT_ATOMS: atom_id res chain seq x y z
N MET A 1 -2.98 27.94 -6.11
CA MET A 1 -2.13 27.12 -5.22
C MET A 1 -1.42 26.10 -6.08
N ILE A 2 -0.09 26.07 -6.07
CA ILE A 2 0.70 25.02 -6.70
C ILE A 2 0.95 23.99 -5.60
N ALA A 3 0.49 22.76 -5.78
CA ALA A 3 0.80 21.69 -4.84
C ALA A 3 2.33 21.52 -4.79
N PRO A 4 2.94 21.46 -3.59
CA PRO A 4 4.39 21.30 -3.49
C PRO A 4 4.82 19.98 -4.18
N PRO A 5 6.05 19.92 -4.73
CA PRO A 5 6.55 18.72 -5.38
C PRO A 5 6.48 17.55 -4.41
N LEU A 6 6.09 16.37 -4.93
CA LEU A 6 6.05 15.11 -4.19
C LEU A 6 7.37 14.95 -3.41
N SER A 7 7.31 15.20 -2.11
CA SER A 7 8.45 15.05 -1.22
C SER A 7 8.80 13.57 -1.24
N THR A 8 10.02 13.22 -1.66
CA THR A 8 10.53 11.85 -1.58
C THR A 8 10.65 11.49 -0.10
N VAL A 9 9.60 10.93 0.47
CA VAL A 9 9.63 10.42 1.83
C VAL A 9 10.53 9.19 1.81
N SER A 10 11.67 9.28 2.49
CA SER A 10 12.45 8.10 2.82
C SER A 10 11.75 7.40 3.98
N LEU A 11 11.09 6.28 3.69
CA LEU A 11 10.46 5.46 4.70
C LEU A 11 11.51 4.53 5.29
N GLU A 12 11.68 4.55 6.62
CA GLU A 12 12.46 3.53 7.31
C GLU A 12 11.77 2.17 7.18
N ILE A 13 12.56 1.10 7.07
CA ILE A 13 12.02 -0.26 7.00
C ILE A 13 11.38 -0.57 8.36
N PRO A 14 10.07 -0.87 8.43
CA PRO A 14 9.43 -1.20 9.68
C PRO A 14 10.03 -2.46 10.29
N ALA A 15 10.35 -2.44 11.59
CA ALA A 15 10.87 -3.60 12.32
C ALA A 15 9.79 -4.68 12.61
N THR A 16 8.55 -4.44 12.21
CA THR A 16 7.41 -5.35 12.39
C THR A 16 6.76 -5.65 11.04
N PRO A 17 6.16 -6.84 10.86
CA PRO A 17 5.49 -7.20 9.62
C PRO A 17 4.47 -6.14 9.23
N THR A 18 4.68 -5.54 8.06
CA THR A 18 3.83 -4.47 7.54
C THR A 18 3.11 -5.01 6.33
N THR A 19 1.80 -4.74 6.21
CA THR A 19 1.05 -5.07 5.00
C THR A 19 0.98 -3.85 4.09
N LEU A 20 1.23 -4.05 2.80
CA LEU A 20 1.06 -3.02 1.78
C LEU A 20 -0.21 -3.27 0.97
N ILE A 21 -1.13 -2.32 1.02
CA ILE A 21 -2.34 -2.28 0.20
C ILE A 21 -2.12 -1.23 -0.89
N ILE A 22 -2.14 -1.63 -2.15
CA ILE A 22 -1.76 -0.78 -3.28
C ILE A 22 -2.88 -0.79 -4.32
N ALA A 23 -3.19 0.38 -4.88
CA ALA A 23 -4.17 0.51 -5.95
C ALA A 23 -3.56 0.05 -7.30
N GLU A 24 -4.31 -0.71 -8.10
CA GLU A 24 -3.84 -1.19 -9.40
C GLU A 24 -3.48 -0.05 -10.37
N HIS A 25 -4.28 1.03 -10.36
CA HIS A 25 -4.13 2.18 -11.24
C HIS A 25 -3.64 3.43 -10.50
N ASP A 26 -2.78 3.26 -9.49
CA ASP A 26 -2.13 4.38 -8.81
C ASP A 26 -1.27 5.19 -9.80
N GLN A 27 -1.67 6.44 -10.05
CA GLN A 27 -0.97 7.35 -10.97
C GLN A 27 0.32 7.95 -10.40
N PHE A 28 0.54 7.85 -9.09
CA PHE A 28 1.70 8.40 -8.40
C PHE A 28 2.70 7.32 -7.99
N SER A 29 2.22 6.12 -7.68
CA SER A 29 3.03 5.00 -7.18
C SER A 29 2.54 3.66 -7.74
N PRO A 30 2.52 3.47 -9.08
CA PRO A 30 1.98 2.26 -9.68
C PRO A 30 2.76 1.00 -9.26
N PRO A 31 2.10 -0.16 -9.11
CA PRO A 31 2.73 -1.41 -8.65
C PRO A 31 4.03 -1.75 -9.38
N ALA A 32 4.06 -1.56 -10.70
CA ALA A 32 5.22 -1.85 -11.55
C ALA A 32 6.46 -0.98 -11.24
N THR A 33 6.27 0.20 -10.62
CA THR A 33 7.39 1.10 -10.28
C THR A 33 7.94 0.87 -8.89
N ILE A 34 7.17 0.25 -8.00
CA ILE A 34 7.56 0.02 -6.59
C ILE A 34 7.85 -1.44 -6.28
N SER A 35 7.55 -2.38 -7.19
CA SER A 35 7.76 -3.82 -7.01
C SER A 35 9.20 -4.21 -6.68
N ASP A 36 10.17 -3.40 -7.10
CA ASP A 36 11.59 -3.64 -6.82
C ASP A 36 12.09 -3.06 -5.50
N ASN A 37 11.27 -2.28 -4.79
CA ASN A 37 11.63 -1.73 -3.50
C ASN A 37 11.84 -2.87 -2.46
N PRO A 38 12.94 -2.87 -1.69
CA PRO A 38 13.22 -3.91 -0.70
C PRO A 38 12.08 -4.12 0.31
N ILE A 39 11.45 -3.04 0.76
CA ILE A 39 10.30 -3.09 1.69
C ILE A 39 9.13 -3.82 1.03
N VAL A 40 8.87 -3.53 -0.24
CA VAL A 40 7.78 -4.14 -1.01
C VAL A 40 8.00 -5.63 -1.21
N LYS A 41 9.25 -6.06 -1.46
CA LYS A 41 9.61 -7.47 -1.59
C LYS A 41 9.48 -8.24 -0.27
N GLU A 42 9.83 -7.61 0.84
CA GLU A 42 9.75 -8.22 2.17
C GLU A 42 8.30 -8.31 2.68
N ALA A 43 7.53 -7.22 2.55
CA ALA A 43 6.15 -7.13 3.00
C ALA A 43 5.15 -7.88 2.10
N GLY A 44 5.47 -8.01 0.81
CA GLY A 44 4.48 -8.40 -0.20
C GLY A 44 3.47 -7.29 -0.50
N MET A 45 2.66 -7.49 -1.55
CA MET A 45 1.66 -6.52 -1.99
C MET A 45 0.28 -7.15 -2.08
N SER A 46 -0.72 -6.46 -1.52
CA SER A 46 -2.14 -6.71 -1.80
C SER A 46 -2.63 -5.64 -2.76
N ILE A 47 -2.82 -6.03 -4.03
CA ILE A 47 -3.28 -5.11 -5.07
C ILE A 47 -4.80 -5.06 -5.08
N VAL A 48 -5.37 -3.86 -4.99
CA VAL A 48 -6.81 -3.61 -5.12
C VAL A 48 -7.12 -3.37 -6.60
N ALA A 49 -7.72 -4.37 -7.23
CA ALA A 49 -8.05 -4.35 -8.65
C ALA A 49 -9.04 -3.22 -9.00
N GLY A 50 -8.79 -2.54 -10.11
CA GLY A 50 -9.60 -1.42 -10.62
C GLY A 50 -9.51 -0.12 -9.82
N ALA A 51 -8.79 -0.11 -8.69
CA ALA A 51 -8.73 1.07 -7.83
C ALA A 51 -7.74 2.12 -8.36
N ASP A 52 -8.08 3.39 -8.12
CA ASP A 52 -7.17 4.52 -8.27
C ASP A 52 -6.46 4.83 -6.94
N HIS A 53 -5.58 5.84 -6.95
CA HIS A 53 -4.84 6.27 -5.76
C HIS A 53 -5.71 6.59 -4.54
N PHE A 54 -6.97 7.00 -4.75
CA PHE A 54 -7.89 7.35 -3.67
C PHE A 54 -8.66 6.16 -3.12
N LEU A 55 -8.57 4.99 -3.76
CA LEU A 55 -9.30 3.76 -3.39
C LEU A 55 -10.82 3.98 -3.32
N ASN A 56 -11.33 4.99 -4.03
CA ASN A 56 -12.74 5.35 -3.96
C ASN A 56 -13.62 4.23 -4.54
N GLY A 57 -14.67 3.86 -3.82
CA GLY A 57 -15.53 2.72 -4.20
C GLY A 57 -15.00 1.34 -3.76
N HIS A 58 -13.82 1.25 -3.14
CA HIS A 58 -13.20 -0.01 -2.71
C HIS A 58 -13.11 -0.19 -1.19
N ILE A 59 -13.88 0.59 -0.42
CA ILE A 59 -13.76 0.62 1.05
C ILE A 59 -13.95 -0.76 1.72
N SER A 60 -14.86 -1.60 1.21
CA SER A 60 -15.08 -2.95 1.74
C SER A 60 -13.83 -3.81 1.60
N THR A 61 -13.26 -3.86 0.40
CA THR A 61 -12.04 -4.63 0.10
C THR A 61 -10.86 -4.13 0.93
N VAL A 62 -10.67 -2.82 1.03
CA VAL A 62 -9.58 -2.25 1.83
C VAL A 62 -9.76 -2.58 3.31
N THR A 63 -11.00 -2.54 3.82
CA THR A 63 -11.32 -2.91 5.20
C THR A 63 -10.99 -4.37 5.48
N GLU A 64 -11.43 -5.29 4.62
CA GLU A 64 -11.16 -6.72 4.75
C GLU A 64 -9.65 -7.02 4.78
N LEU A 65 -8.89 -6.42 3.85
CA LEU A 65 -7.43 -6.55 3.82
C LEU A 65 -6.78 -5.99 5.08
N THR A 66 -7.24 -4.84 5.57
CA THR A 66 -6.71 -4.18 6.76
C THR A 66 -6.97 -5.00 8.02
N VAL A 67 -8.20 -5.52 8.17
CA VAL A 67 -8.57 -6.36 9.31
C VAL A 67 -7.80 -7.68 9.31
N GLY A 68 -7.67 -8.34 8.15
CA GLY A 68 -6.90 -9.58 8.03
C GLY A 68 -5.42 -9.38 8.37
N ALA A 69 -4.83 -8.27 7.91
CA ALA A 69 -3.47 -7.89 8.25
C ALA A 69 -3.31 -7.64 9.76
N ALA A 70 -4.26 -6.92 10.37
CA ALA A 70 -4.23 -6.62 11.80
C ALA A 70 -4.35 -7.89 12.66
N ALA A 71 -5.26 -8.81 12.31
CA ALA A 71 -5.42 -10.09 13.00
C ALA A 71 -4.12 -10.92 12.96
N THR A 72 -3.52 -11.04 11.78
CA THR A 72 -2.24 -11.74 11.60
C THR A 72 -1.12 -11.14 12.46
N ALA A 73 -1.04 -9.80 12.52
CA ALA A 73 -0.04 -9.11 13.34
C ALA A 73 -0.26 -9.29 14.85
N LEU A 74 -1.51 -9.50 15.28
CA LEU A 74 -1.88 -9.75 16.67
C LEU A 74 -1.76 -11.23 17.07
N GLY A 75 -1.54 -12.14 16.11
CA GLY A 75 -1.42 -13.57 16.34
C GLY A 75 -2.76 -14.29 16.51
N GLU A 76 -3.82 -13.74 15.93
CA GLU A 76 -5.18 -14.33 15.84
C GLU A 76 -5.36 -15.13 14.55
#